data_AF-A0A2T5JXS5-F1
#
_entry.id   AF-A0A2T5JXS5-F1
#
_cell.length_a   1.000
_cell.length_b   1.000
_cell.length_c   1.000
_cell.angle_alpha   90.00
_cell.angle_beta   90.00
_cell.angle_gamma   90.00
#
_symmetry.space_group_name_H-M   'P 1'
#
loop_
_entity.id
_entity.type
_entity.pdbx_description
1 polymer ?
#
loop_
_entity_poly.entity_id
_entity_poly.type
_entity_poly.pdbx_seq_one_letter_code
_entity_poly.pdbx_strand_id
1 'polypeptide(L)'
;MTSATTTETMTAVDRLALFCEWFDLTPPKVRKRLGDIVLTPDFIKWADESGASINWLAEGGTMEEAAAYREKWLEDRKMKDLLANFDSIEFGFLRDAFRDHQEGRVASLEIAMQGWRDAVLAYRAGRAA
;
A
#
# COMPACT_ATOMS: atom_id res chain seq x y z
N MET A 1 7.50 -23.64 45.62
CA MET A 1 6.68 -22.58 45.01
C MET A 1 7.28 -22.27 43.65
N THR A 2 6.76 -22.90 42.61
CA THR A 2 7.17 -22.67 41.22
C THR A 2 6.43 -21.46 40.70
N SER A 3 7.13 -20.33 40.57
CA SER A 3 6.62 -19.15 39.89
C SER A 3 6.34 -19.52 38.44
N ALA A 4 5.07 -19.51 38.05
CA ALA A 4 4.67 -19.61 36.66
C ALA A 4 5.12 -18.33 35.97
N THR A 5 6.11 -18.42 35.08
CA THR A 5 6.44 -17.36 34.13
C THR A 5 5.27 -17.28 33.16
N THR A 6 4.32 -16.39 33.42
CA THR A 6 3.26 -16.08 32.46
C THR A 6 3.94 -15.43 31.26
N THR A 7 4.13 -16.19 30.19
CA THR A 7 4.48 -15.64 28.88
C THR A 7 3.29 -14.78 28.45
N GLU A 8 3.32 -13.49 28.78
CA GLU A 8 2.29 -12.54 28.32
C GLU A 8 2.27 -12.59 26.80
N THR A 9 1.19 -13.15 26.26
CA THR A 9 0.97 -13.18 24.82
C THR A 9 0.61 -11.77 24.42
N MET A 10 1.52 -11.10 23.70
CA MET A 10 1.25 -9.76 23.16
C MET A 10 -0.10 -9.74 22.44
N THR A 11 -0.89 -8.70 22.69
CA THR A 11 -2.16 -8.48 21.99
C THR A 11 -1.93 -7.75 20.67
N ALA A 12 -2.95 -7.71 19.80
CA ALA A 12 -2.90 -6.91 18.57
C ALA A 12 -2.72 -5.40 18.87
N VAL A 13 -3.20 -4.95 20.03
CA VAL A 13 -3.02 -3.56 20.49
C VAL A 13 -1.58 -3.30 20.88
N ASP A 14 -0.91 -4.25 21.55
CA ASP A 14 0.50 -4.11 21.91
C ASP A 14 1.39 -4.12 20.67
N ARG A 15 1.06 -4.97 19.69
CA ARG A 15 1.73 -5.00 18.38
C ARG A 15 1.55 -3.69 17.61
N LEU A 16 0.35 -3.11 17.64
CA LEU A 16 0.11 -1.79 17.05
C LEU A 16 0.97 -0.71 17.70
N ALA A 17 1.08 -0.72 19.04
CA ALA A 17 1.92 0.22 19.76
C ALA A 17 3.40 0.07 19.40
N LEU A 18 3.92 -1.16 19.38
CA LEU A 18 5.30 -1.44 18.97
C LEU A 18 5.58 -1.01 17.52
N PHE A 19 4.67 -1.31 16.60
CA PHE A 19 4.81 -0.89 15.21
C PHE A 19 4.88 0.64 15.09
N CYS A 20 4.03 1.35 15.84
CA CYS A 20 4.05 2.81 15.85
C CYS A 20 5.36 3.37 16.44
N GLU A 21 5.88 2.73 17.49
CA GLU A 21 7.17 3.10 18.09
C GLU A 21 8.34 2.89 17.11
N TRP A 22 8.42 1.73 16.47
CA TRP A 22 9.52 1.40 15.55
C TRP A 22 9.61 2.31 14.33
N PHE A 23 8.46 2.80 13.84
CA PHE A 23 8.39 3.59 12.61
C PHE A 23 7.99 5.05 12.84
N ASP A 24 8.02 5.52 14.10
CA ASP A 24 7.68 6.88 14.52
C ASP A 24 6.34 7.37 13.96
N LEU A 25 5.28 6.57 14.19
CA LEU A 25 3.93 6.83 13.70
C LEU A 25 2.98 7.24 14.82
N THR A 26 2.03 8.11 14.49
CA THR A 26 0.91 8.40 15.39
C THR A 26 -0.08 7.24 15.39
N PRO A 27 -0.42 6.66 16.57
CA PRO A 27 -1.39 5.58 16.64
C PRO A 27 -2.79 6.01 16.17
N PRO A 28 -3.52 5.14 15.46
CA PRO A 28 -4.89 5.43 15.06
C PRO A 28 -5.84 5.31 16.25
N LYS A 29 -7.02 5.94 16.12
CA LYS A 29 -8.14 5.62 17.02
C LYS A 29 -8.64 4.22 16.71
N VAL A 30 -8.49 3.30 17.66
CA VAL A 30 -8.96 1.91 17.51
C VAL A 30 -10.25 1.67 18.28
N ARG A 31 -11.18 0.95 17.68
CA ARG A 31 -12.29 0.32 18.40
C ARG A 31 -11.87 -1.09 18.81
N LYS A 32 -12.12 -1.45 20.06
CA LYS A 32 -11.78 -2.77 20.60
C LYS A 32 -13.05 -3.59 20.80
N ARG A 33 -12.99 -4.89 20.51
CA ARG A 33 -14.04 -5.86 20.84
C ARG A 33 -13.40 -7.16 21.27
N LEU A 34 -13.72 -7.61 22.48
CA LEU A 34 -13.17 -8.85 23.08
C LEU A 34 -11.62 -8.92 23.12
N GLY A 35 -10.94 -7.76 23.20
CA GLY A 35 -9.48 -7.69 23.24
C GLY A 35 -8.82 -7.43 21.88
N ASP A 36 -9.57 -7.58 20.79
CA ASP A 36 -9.06 -7.39 19.42
C ASP A 36 -9.42 -6.03 18.83
N ILE A 37 -8.64 -5.62 17.82
CA ILE A 37 -8.90 -4.43 17.01
C ILE A 37 -10.02 -4.71 16.01
N VAL A 38 -11.07 -3.90 16.05
CA VAL A 38 -12.13 -3.94 15.03
C VAL A 38 -11.63 -3.22 13.78
N LEU A 39 -11.71 -3.89 12.63
CA LEU A 39 -11.35 -3.34 11.32
C LEU A 39 -12.38 -2.30 10.85
N THR A 40 -12.28 -1.09 11.39
CA THR A 40 -13.06 0.06 10.95
C THR A 40 -12.47 0.66 9.68
N PRO A 41 -13.27 1.37 8.85
CA PRO A 41 -12.75 2.08 7.68
C PRO A 41 -11.58 3.01 8.00
N ASP A 42 -11.64 3.73 9.12
CA ASP A 42 -10.56 4.63 9.57
C ASP A 42 -9.27 3.86 9.91
N PHE A 43 -9.40 2.70 10.55
CA PHE A 43 -8.24 1.84 10.86
C PHE A 43 -7.63 1.24 9.58
N ILE A 44 -8.47 0.75 8.67
CA ILE A 44 -8.01 0.20 7.38
C ILE A 44 -7.28 1.29 6.59
N LYS A 45 -7.85 2.50 6.53
CA LYS A 45 -7.22 3.65 5.89
C LYS A 45 -5.88 3.99 6.54
N TRP A 46 -5.80 4.03 7.87
CA TRP A 46 -4.52 4.25 8.56
C TRP A 46 -3.50 3.16 8.25
N ALA A 47 -3.90 1.89 8.21
CA ALA A 47 -3.00 0.78 7.92
C ALA A 47 -2.44 0.87 6.49
N ASP A 48 -3.30 1.19 5.53
CA ASP A 48 -2.94 1.49 4.13
C ASP A 48 -2.01 2.70 4.04
N GLU A 49 -2.28 3.76 4.80
CA GLU A 49 -1.48 4.98 4.78
C GLU A 49 -0.09 4.83 5.44
N SER A 50 0.01 4.00 6.47
CA SER A 50 1.23 3.78 7.25
C SER A 50 2.10 2.63 6.73
N GLY A 51 1.53 1.76 5.88
CA GLY A 51 2.14 0.51 5.46
C GLY A 51 2.16 -0.55 6.57
N ALA A 52 1.18 -0.50 7.47
CA ALA A 52 1.03 -1.50 8.51
C ALA A 52 0.28 -2.73 7.97
N SER A 53 0.92 -3.90 7.98
CA SER A 53 0.25 -5.16 7.63
C SER A 53 -0.77 -5.53 8.71
N ILE A 54 -2.06 -5.60 8.33
CA ILE A 54 -3.13 -6.03 9.23
C ILE A 54 -2.89 -7.47 9.72
N ASN A 55 -2.37 -8.35 8.86
CA ASN A 55 -2.03 -9.72 9.24
C ASN A 55 -0.91 -9.73 10.28
N TRP A 56 0.14 -8.93 10.08
CA TRP A 56 1.23 -8.83 11.05
C TRP A 56 0.74 -8.26 12.39
N LEU A 57 -0.16 -7.26 12.37
CA LEU A 57 -0.77 -6.73 13.58
C LEU A 57 -1.64 -7.78 14.32
N ALA A 58 -2.29 -8.69 13.58
CA ALA A 58 -3.10 -9.75 14.15
C ALA A 58 -2.25 -10.91 14.70
N GLU A 59 -1.31 -11.41 13.91
CA GLU A 59 -0.56 -12.66 14.16
C GLU A 59 0.77 -12.43 14.89
N GLY A 60 1.35 -11.24 14.73
CA GLY A 60 2.70 -10.94 15.17
C GLY A 60 3.77 -11.44 14.21
N GLY A 61 5.01 -11.32 14.63
CA GLY A 61 6.20 -11.58 13.83
C GLY A 61 7.37 -10.78 14.36
N THR A 62 8.49 -10.81 13.64
CA THR A 62 9.66 -10.00 13.99
C THR A 62 9.54 -8.57 13.46
N MET A 63 10.39 -7.68 13.96
CA MET A 63 10.50 -6.30 13.45
C MET A 63 10.93 -6.29 11.98
N GLU A 64 11.82 -7.20 11.58
CA GLU A 64 12.32 -7.31 10.20
C GLU A 64 11.21 -7.66 9.23
N GLU A 65 10.28 -8.55 9.61
CA GLU A 65 9.11 -8.90 8.78
C GLU A 65 8.17 -7.70 8.60
N ALA A 66 7.92 -6.95 9.67
CA ALA A 66 7.12 -5.72 9.61
C ALA A 66 7.79 -4.66 8.73
N ALA A 67 9.11 -4.50 8.86
CA ALA A 67 9.90 -3.54 8.09
C ALA A 67 9.92 -3.90 6.60
N ALA A 68 10.17 -5.17 6.26
CA ALA A 68 10.21 -5.64 4.88
C ALA A 68 8.86 -5.46 4.17
N TYR A 69 7.75 -5.74 4.85
CA TYR A 69 6.42 -5.46 4.32
C TYR A 69 6.23 -3.96 4.08
N ARG A 70 6.54 -3.14 5.09
CA ARG A 70 6.34 -1.69 5.03
C ARG A 70 7.16 -1.05 3.93
N GLU A 71 8.42 -1.45 3.78
CA GLU A 71 9.32 -0.97 2.71
C GLU A 71 8.72 -1.25 1.34
N LYS A 72 8.37 -2.52 1.07
CA LYS A 72 7.72 -2.91 -0.18
C LYS A 72 6.41 -2.16 -0.41
N TRP A 73 5.59 -2.00 0.63
CA TRP A 73 4.34 -1.25 0.53
C TRP A 73 4.57 0.22 0.14
N LEU A 74 5.56 0.88 0.74
CA LEU A 74 5.87 2.28 0.43
C LEU A 74 6.45 2.44 -0.98
N GLU A 75 7.20 1.45 -1.48
CA GLU A 75 7.64 1.41 -2.88
C GLU A 75 6.45 1.28 -3.83
N ASP A 76 5.59 0.27 -3.62
CA ASP A 76 4.42 0.01 -4.44
C ASP A 76 3.40 1.16 -4.39
N ARG A 77 3.30 1.83 -3.24
CA ARG A 77 2.38 2.96 -3.05
C ARG A 77 2.75 4.15 -3.93
N LYS A 78 4.03 4.45 -4.14
CA LYS A 78 4.44 5.52 -5.07
C LYS A 78 3.86 5.29 -6.45
N MET A 79 3.88 4.04 -6.91
CA MET A 79 3.27 3.67 -8.19
C MET A 79 1.74 3.78 -8.12
N LYS A 80 1.09 3.26 -7.06
CA LYS A 80 -0.36 3.38 -6.89
C LYS A 80 -0.84 4.85 -6.87
N ASP A 81 -0.15 5.73 -6.15
CA ASP A 81 -0.49 7.15 -6.04
C ASP A 81 -0.31 7.87 -7.38
N LEU A 82 0.74 7.54 -8.15
CA LEU A 82 0.90 8.02 -9.52
C LEU A 82 -0.28 7.57 -10.39
N LEU A 83 -0.63 6.30 -10.29
CA LEU A 83 -1.66 5.66 -11.08
C LEU A 83 -3.09 6.09 -10.69
N ALA A 84 -3.34 6.51 -9.44
CA ALA A 84 -4.65 6.94 -8.96
C ALA A 84 -5.20 8.19 -9.68
N ASN A 85 -4.33 8.96 -10.34
CA ASN A 85 -4.72 10.14 -11.12
C ASN A 85 -5.16 9.83 -12.55
N PHE A 86 -5.19 8.55 -12.94
CA PHE A 86 -5.58 8.12 -14.26
C PHE A 86 -6.95 7.45 -14.23
N ASP A 87 -7.83 7.83 -15.17
CA ASP A 87 -9.09 7.12 -15.36
C ASP A 87 -8.91 5.82 -16.17
N SER A 88 -9.99 5.04 -16.30
CA SER A 88 -9.93 3.74 -16.98
C SER A 88 -9.50 3.83 -18.46
N ILE A 89 -9.76 4.94 -19.13
CA ILE A 89 -9.34 5.17 -20.53
C ILE A 89 -7.84 5.46 -20.55
N GLU A 90 -7.37 6.32 -19.65
CA GLU A 90 -5.95 6.67 -19.55
C GLU A 90 -5.07 5.48 -19.14
N PHE A 91 -5.59 4.59 -18.28
CA PHE A 91 -4.99 3.30 -18.00
C PHE A 91 -4.98 2.37 -19.22
N GLY A 92 -6.02 2.43 -20.05
CA GLY A 92 -6.09 1.72 -21.32
C GLY A 92 -4.91 2.07 -22.22
N PHE A 93 -4.59 3.36 -22.34
CA PHE A 93 -3.43 3.83 -23.10
C PHE A 93 -2.11 3.31 -22.52
N LEU A 94 -1.96 3.28 -21.19
CA LEU A 94 -0.75 2.78 -20.55
C LEU A 94 -0.55 1.28 -20.84
N ARG A 95 -1.62 0.50 -20.73
CA ARG A 95 -1.61 -0.93 -21.07
C ARG A 95 -1.25 -1.16 -22.53
N ASP A 96 -1.81 -0.35 -23.43
CA ASP A 96 -1.54 -0.47 -24.86
C ASP A 96 -0.08 -0.16 -25.18
N ALA A 97 0.52 0.86 -24.54
CA ALA A 97 1.94 1.18 -24.67
C ALA A 97 2.85 0.02 -24.22
N PHE A 98 2.57 -0.59 -23.05
CA PHE A 98 3.34 -1.75 -22.59
C PHE A 98 3.21 -2.95 -23.53
N ARG A 99 1.98 -3.22 -24.01
CA ARG A 99 1.72 -4.30 -24.97
C ARG A 99 2.50 -4.07 -26.27
N ASP A 100 2.43 -2.87 -26.84
CA ASP A 100 3.06 -2.56 -28.11
C ASP A 100 4.60 -2.63 -28.01
N HIS A 101 5.17 -2.30 -26.86
CA HIS A 101 6.60 -2.53 -26.61
C HIS A 101 6.94 -4.02 -26.47
N GLN A 102 6.18 -4.78 -25.67
CA GLN A 102 6.40 -6.22 -25.47
C GLN A 102 6.30 -7.03 -26.76
N GLU A 103 5.39 -6.64 -27.65
CA GLU A 103 5.21 -7.27 -28.95
C GLU A 103 6.19 -6.76 -30.02
N GLY A 104 7.09 -5.83 -29.67
CA GLY A 104 8.08 -5.27 -30.59
C GLY A 104 7.51 -4.35 -31.66
N ARG A 105 6.26 -3.89 -31.50
CA ARG A 105 5.64 -2.89 -32.39
C ARG A 105 6.27 -1.51 -32.21
N VAL A 106 6.81 -1.25 -31.01
CA VAL A 106 7.56 -0.04 -30.67
C VAL A 106 8.97 -0.41 -30.20
N ALA A 107 9.97 0.25 -30.80
CA ALA A 107 11.38 -0.11 -30.67
C ALA A 107 11.97 0.02 -29.26
N SER A 108 11.39 0.88 -28.41
CA SER A 108 11.82 1.03 -27.01
C SER A 108 10.65 1.38 -26.10
N LEU A 109 10.81 1.06 -24.82
CA LEU A 109 9.85 1.47 -23.80
C LEU A 109 9.69 2.99 -23.75
N GLU A 110 10.77 3.75 -23.96
CA GLU A 110 10.74 5.21 -23.98
C GLU A 110 9.78 5.76 -25.04
N ILE A 111 9.83 5.23 -26.26
CA ILE A 111 8.92 5.64 -27.34
C ILE A 111 7.48 5.26 -27.01
N ALA A 112 7.25 4.07 -26.43
CA ALA A 112 5.92 3.63 -26.03
C ALA A 112 5.33 4.55 -24.93
N MET A 113 6.15 4.92 -23.94
CA MET A 113 5.76 5.84 -22.87
C MET A 113 5.50 7.27 -23.38
N GLN A 114 6.24 7.72 -24.40
CA GLN A 114 5.96 9.00 -25.05
C GLN A 114 4.61 8.96 -25.78
N GLY A 115 4.31 7.89 -26.52
CA GLY A 115 3.01 7.70 -27.18
C GLY A 115 1.84 7.66 -26.19
N TRP A 116 2.01 6.98 -25.05
CA TRP A 116 1.04 7.00 -23.95
C TRP A 116 0.78 8.42 -23.44
N ARG A 117 1.85 9.19 -23.18
CA ARG A 117 1.74 10.58 -22.70
C ARG A 117 0.95 11.46 -23.68
N ASP A 118 1.25 11.35 -24.97
CA ASP A 118 0.58 12.14 -26.01
C ASP A 118 -0.91 11.79 -26.12
N ALA A 119 -1.26 10.50 -26.01
CA ALA A 119 -2.65 10.03 -25.98
C ALA A 119 -3.43 10.57 -24.76
N VAL A 120 -2.82 10.55 -23.57
CA VAL A 120 -3.42 11.13 -22.35
C VAL A 120 -3.67 12.63 -22.52
N LEU A 121 -2.70 13.38 -23.05
CA LEU A 121 -2.85 14.83 -23.27
C LEU A 121 -3.97 15.14 -24.25
N ALA A 122 -4.06 14.40 -25.36
CA ALA A 122 -5.12 14.56 -26.35
C ALA A 122 -6.50 14.26 -25.77
N TYR A 123 -6.63 13.17 -25.01
CA TYR A 123 -7.88 12.78 -24.35
C TYR A 123 -8.35 13.81 -23.32
N ARG A 124 -7.44 14.32 -22.47
CA ARG A 124 -7.76 15.38 -21.50
C ARG A 124 -8.20 16.68 -22.17
N ALA A 125 -7.50 17.09 -23.24
CA ALA A 125 -7.88 18.27 -24.02
C ALA A 125 -9.29 18.13 -24.62
N GLY A 126 -9.65 16.94 -25.11
CA GLY A 126 -10.97 16.66 -25.66
C GLY A 126 -12.11 16.65 -24.64
N ARG A 127 -11.85 16.37 -23.35
CA ARG A 127 -12.86 16.47 -22.27
C ARG A 127 -13.10 17.90 -21.77
N ALA A 128 -12.15 18.80 -22.02
CA ALA A 128 -12.23 20.19 -21.57
C ALA A 128 -12.94 21.12 -22.58
N ALA A 129 -13.19 20.62 -23.79
CA ALA A 129 -13.92 21.30 -24.87
C ALA A 129 -15.41 20.95 -24.84
#